data_AF-A0A368Z8A4-F1
#
_entry.id   AF-A0A368Z8A4-F1
#
_cell.length_a   1.000
_cell.length_b   1.000
_cell.length_c   1.000
_cell.angle_alpha   90.00
_cell.angle_beta   90.00
_cell.angle_gamma   90.00
#
_symmetry.space_group_name_H-M   'P 1'
#
loop_
_entity.id
_entity.type
_entity.pdbx_description
1 polymer ?
#
loop_
_entity_poly.entity_id
_entity_poly.type
_entity_poly.pdbx_seq_one_letter_code
_entity_poly.pdbx_strand_id
1 'polypeptide(L)'
;MPPEFAAALGQCVANFGWLEEIIKRTIYALDRARLADDLTQEELQTWLTHIGQIADDSMGTQIDQLDAAMRRYPGLRDRNRITDRLAAIRLHRNLLCHASWRPTEDKTRWHPAFVNTKGEVFDHGLSLTDLETISADTVEIGTRVLRVMRATGVEGYWAGDDEA
;
A
#
# COMPACT_ATOMS: atom_id res chain seq x y z
N MET A 1 -0.40 24.81 10.44
CA MET A 1 -0.93 24.18 9.20
C MET A 1 -2.40 24.49 9.09
N PRO A 2 -2.90 24.93 7.92
CA PRO A 2 -4.32 25.15 7.71
C PRO A 2 -5.14 23.86 7.92
N PRO A 3 -6.37 23.92 8.46
CA PRO A 3 -7.18 22.74 8.73
C PRO A 3 -7.42 21.85 7.51
N GLU A 4 -7.66 22.44 6.34
CA GLU A 4 -7.90 21.72 5.08
C GLU A 4 -6.66 20.93 4.63
N PHE A 5 -5.47 21.51 4.79
CA PHE A 5 -4.22 20.82 4.48
C PHE A 5 -4.00 19.66 5.44
N ALA A 6 -4.24 19.87 6.74
CA ALA A 6 -4.12 18.82 7.75
C ALA A 6 -5.10 17.67 7.50
N ALA A 7 -6.34 17.98 7.09
CA ALA A 7 -7.34 16.98 6.74
C ALA A 7 -6.93 16.17 5.51
N ALA A 8 -6.45 16.82 4.44
CA ALA A 8 -5.96 16.14 3.24
C ALA A 8 -4.74 15.25 3.53
N LEU A 9 -3.83 15.70 4.38
CA LEU A 9 -2.69 14.91 4.84
C LEU A 9 -3.17 13.68 5.62
N GLY A 10 -4.10 13.85 6.56
CA GLY A 10 -4.71 12.75 7.30
C GLY A 10 -5.41 11.74 6.38
N GLN A 11 -6.09 12.21 5.33
CA GLN A 11 -6.70 11.33 4.32
C GLN A 11 -5.66 10.51 3.56
N CYS A 12 -4.52 11.10 3.20
CA CYS A 12 -3.41 10.35 2.58
C CYS A 12 -2.92 9.24 3.51
N VAL A 13 -2.68 9.56 4.79
CA VAL A 13 -2.22 8.58 5.79
C VAL A 13 -3.22 7.44 5.96
N ALA A 14 -4.51 7.74 6.07
CA ALA A 14 -5.57 6.73 6.13
C ALA A 14 -5.60 5.83 4.88
N ASN A 15 -5.46 6.43 3.69
CA ASN A 15 -5.43 5.69 2.43
C ASN A 15 -4.21 4.77 2.32
N PHE A 16 -3.05 5.17 2.85
CA PHE A 16 -1.88 4.28 2.90
C PHE A 16 -2.13 3.04 3.77
N GLY A 17 -2.74 3.22 4.95
CA GLY A 17 -3.09 2.08 5.82
C GLY A 17 -4.09 1.13 5.16
N TRP A 18 -5.11 1.67 4.48
CA TRP A 18 -6.05 0.88 3.68
C TRP A 18 -5.35 0.14 2.52
N LEU A 19 -4.41 0.79 1.83
CA LEU A 19 -3.65 0.16 0.76
C LEU A 19 -2.78 -0.99 1.27
N GLU A 20 -2.10 -0.82 2.40
CA GLU A 20 -1.32 -1.90 3.04
C GLU A 20 -2.22 -3.09 3.36
N GLU A 21 -3.41 -2.84 3.90
CA GLU A 21 -4.39 -3.91 4.16
C GLU A 21 -4.80 -4.64 2.87
N ILE A 22 -5.07 -3.92 1.79
CA ILE A 22 -5.38 -4.54 0.49
C ILE A 22 -4.22 -5.37 -0.04
N ILE A 23 -2.98 -4.88 0.07
CA ILE A 23 -1.79 -5.62 -0.37
C ILE A 23 -1.68 -6.95 0.38
N LYS A 24 -1.77 -6.90 1.72
CA LYS A 24 -1.72 -8.09 2.58
C LYS A 24 -2.80 -9.12 2.19
N ARG A 25 -4.04 -8.67 2.02
CA ARG A 25 -5.16 -9.53 1.59
C ARG A 25 -4.95 -10.13 0.20
N THR A 26 -4.37 -9.36 -0.70
CA THR A 26 -4.11 -9.82 -2.06
C THR A 26 -3.01 -10.87 -2.08
N ILE A 27 -1.94 -10.71 -1.30
CA ILE A 27 -0.90 -11.74 -1.12
C ILE A 27 -1.55 -13.02 -0.61
N TYR A 28 -2.35 -12.93 0.46
CA TYR A 28 -3.07 -14.07 1.01
C TYR A 28 -3.94 -14.78 -0.04
N ALA A 29 -4.71 -14.03 -0.83
CA ALA A 29 -5.61 -14.60 -1.84
C ALA A 29 -4.86 -15.28 -2.99
N LEU A 30 -3.75 -14.69 -3.44
CA LEU A 30 -2.88 -15.26 -4.48
C LEU A 30 -2.21 -16.54 -3.98
N ASP A 31 -1.70 -16.53 -2.75
CA ASP A 31 -1.10 -17.71 -2.15
C ASP A 31 -2.15 -18.80 -1.97
N ARG A 32 -3.29 -18.52 -1.34
CA ARG A 32 -4.37 -19.49 -1.12
C ARG A 32 -4.85 -20.13 -2.43
N ALA A 33 -4.97 -19.36 -3.51
CA ALA A 33 -5.35 -19.91 -4.81
C ALA A 33 -4.35 -20.92 -5.37
N ARG A 34 -3.08 -20.84 -4.97
CA ARG A 34 -2.06 -21.86 -5.26
C ARG A 34 -2.21 -23.11 -4.38
N LEU A 35 -2.62 -22.95 -3.13
CA LEU A 35 -2.69 -24.04 -2.14
C LEU A 35 -3.90 -24.95 -2.30
N ALA A 36 -4.82 -24.63 -3.22
CA ALA A 36 -6.16 -25.19 -3.22
C ALA A 36 -6.25 -26.70 -3.54
N ASP A 37 -5.17 -27.41 -3.92
CA ASP A 37 -5.31 -28.82 -4.34
C ASP A 37 -4.24 -29.84 -3.88
N ASP A 38 -3.14 -29.50 -3.18
CA ASP A 38 -2.09 -30.52 -2.89
C ASP A 38 -1.09 -30.31 -1.73
N LEU A 39 -1.29 -29.34 -0.82
CA LEU A 39 -0.27 -29.10 0.22
C LEU A 39 -0.12 -30.22 1.25
N THR A 40 1.12 -30.48 1.62
CA THR A 40 1.46 -31.18 2.86
C THR A 40 1.16 -30.33 4.10
N GLN A 41 1.01 -30.97 5.27
CA GLN A 41 0.81 -30.26 6.55
C GLN A 41 1.96 -29.31 6.90
N GLU A 42 3.19 -29.65 6.50
CA GLU A 42 4.36 -28.79 6.71
C GLU A 42 4.25 -27.51 5.89
N GLU A 43 3.90 -27.61 4.61
CA GLU A 43 3.73 -26.44 3.73
C GLU A 43 2.57 -25.54 4.19
N LEU A 44 1.48 -26.13 4.71
CA LEU A 44 0.39 -25.38 5.34
C LEU A 44 0.87 -24.61 6.58
N GLN A 45 1.67 -25.24 7.45
CA GLN A 45 2.18 -24.61 8.67
C GLN A 45 3.19 -23.49 8.36
N THR A 46 4.08 -23.71 7.38
CA THR A 46 4.98 -22.66 6.88
C THR A 46 4.19 -21.49 6.32
N TRP A 47 3.13 -21.75 5.55
CA TRP A 47 2.26 -20.71 5.02
C TRP A 47 1.53 -19.93 6.12
N LEU A 48 0.94 -20.60 7.12
CA LEU A 48 0.29 -19.93 8.25
C LEU A 48 1.26 -19.02 9.02
N THR A 49 2.51 -19.47 9.17
CA THR A 49 3.57 -18.69 9.83
C THR A 49 3.92 -17.45 9.00
N HIS A 50 4.05 -17.62 7.68
CA HIS A 50 4.31 -16.52 6.75
C HIS A 50 3.17 -15.48 6.78
N ILE A 51 1.90 -15.91 6.71
CA ILE A 51 0.75 -15.01 6.79
C ILE A 51 0.71 -14.24 8.11
N GLY A 52 1.11 -14.86 9.22
CA GLY A 52 1.23 -14.17 10.51
C GLY A 52 2.28 -13.05 10.48
N GLN A 53 3.39 -13.23 9.76
CA GLN A 53 4.48 -12.25 9.66
C GLN A 53 4.17 -11.08 8.72
N ILE A 54 3.34 -11.30 7.69
CA ILE A 54 2.93 -10.26 6.72
C ILE A 54 2.31 -9.04 7.41
N ALA A 55 1.65 -9.23 8.54
CA ALA A 55 1.03 -8.15 9.31
C ALA A 55 2.05 -7.14 9.86
N ASP A 56 3.25 -7.61 10.20
CA ASP A 56 4.33 -6.81 10.80
C ASP A 56 5.32 -6.25 9.76
N ASP A 57 5.18 -6.67 8.51
CA ASP A 57 6.07 -6.27 7.43
C ASP A 57 5.90 -4.79 7.04
N SER A 58 7.01 -4.16 6.67
CA SER A 58 6.98 -2.82 6.08
C SER A 58 6.24 -2.81 4.74
N MET A 59 5.64 -1.68 4.35
CA MET A 59 5.02 -1.54 3.02
C MET A 59 5.96 -1.93 1.87
N GLY A 60 7.26 -1.64 2.00
CA GLY A 60 8.24 -2.06 0.98
C GLY A 60 8.33 -3.58 0.86
N THR A 61 8.47 -4.26 2.00
CA THR A 61 8.48 -5.73 2.06
C THR A 61 7.19 -6.32 1.51
N GLN A 62 6.03 -5.74 1.86
CA GLN A 62 4.73 -6.17 1.36
C GLN A 62 4.62 -6.01 -0.17
N ILE A 63 5.15 -4.94 -0.75
CA ILE A 63 5.17 -4.74 -2.21
C ILE A 63 6.03 -5.80 -2.90
N ASP A 64 7.20 -6.12 -2.35
CA ASP A 64 8.09 -7.15 -2.89
C ASP A 64 7.45 -8.54 -2.84
N GLN A 65 6.77 -8.86 -1.74
CA GLN A 65 6.02 -10.10 -1.59
C GLN A 65 4.82 -10.18 -2.54
N LEU A 66 4.09 -9.07 -2.71
CA LEU A 66 3.00 -9.00 -3.68
C LEU A 66 3.49 -9.23 -5.11
N ASP A 67 4.62 -8.63 -5.51
CA ASP A 67 5.22 -8.90 -6.81
C ASP A 67 5.56 -10.39 -6.96
N ALA A 68 6.20 -11.00 -5.95
CA ALA A 68 6.52 -12.42 -5.95
C ALA A 68 5.27 -13.31 -6.06
N ALA A 69 4.18 -12.99 -5.35
CA ALA A 69 2.91 -13.71 -5.43
C ALA A 69 2.26 -13.55 -6.81
N MET A 70 2.18 -12.33 -7.34
CA MET A 70 1.64 -12.05 -8.68
C MET A 70 2.43 -12.75 -9.79
N ARG A 71 3.76 -12.86 -9.67
CA ARG A 71 4.62 -13.57 -10.64
C ARG A 71 4.26 -15.05 -10.77
N ARG A 72 3.81 -15.67 -9.68
CA ARG A 72 3.49 -17.11 -9.63
C ARG A 72 2.06 -17.39 -10.10
N TYR A 73 1.19 -16.37 -10.12
CA TYR A 73 -0.20 -16.52 -10.52
C TYR A 73 -0.38 -16.34 -12.03
N PRO A 74 -0.91 -17.33 -12.76
CA PRO A 74 -1.02 -17.28 -14.22
C PRO A 74 -2.08 -16.28 -14.69
N GLY A 75 -1.87 -15.68 -15.86
CA GLY A 75 -2.88 -14.85 -16.53
C GLY A 75 -3.01 -13.41 -16.04
N LEU A 76 -2.28 -13.00 -14.99
CA LEU A 76 -2.24 -11.59 -14.57
C LEU A 76 -1.48 -10.74 -15.59
N ARG A 77 -2.17 -9.72 -16.11
CA ARG A 77 -1.60 -8.67 -16.94
C ARG A 77 -1.22 -7.47 -16.04
N ASP A 78 -0.35 -6.59 -16.54
CA ASP A 78 0.01 -5.32 -15.90
C ASP A 78 0.76 -5.37 -14.55
N ARG A 79 1.34 -6.52 -14.16
CA ARG A 79 2.14 -6.67 -12.93
C ARG A 79 3.15 -5.54 -12.71
N ASN A 80 4.01 -5.28 -13.71
CA ASN A 80 5.06 -4.26 -13.61
C ASN A 80 4.47 -2.86 -13.36
N ARG A 81 3.35 -2.53 -14.02
CA ARG A 81 2.69 -1.23 -13.84
C ARG A 81 2.13 -1.08 -12.43
N ILE A 82 1.65 -2.16 -11.83
CA ILE A 82 1.18 -2.16 -10.44
C ILE A 82 2.36 -1.94 -9.49
N THR A 83 3.44 -2.72 -9.63
CA THR A 83 4.59 -2.64 -8.73
C THR A 83 5.31 -1.30 -8.83
N ASP A 84 5.47 -0.75 -10.04
CA ASP A 84 6.10 0.55 -10.24
C ASP A 84 5.29 1.68 -9.57
N ARG A 85 3.96 1.62 -9.68
CA ARG A 85 3.08 2.60 -9.04
C ARG A 85 3.07 2.47 -7.52
N LEU A 86 3.05 1.25 -7.00
CA LEU A 86 3.19 0.99 -5.57
C LEU A 86 4.52 1.49 -5.01
N ALA A 87 5.62 1.31 -5.76
CA ALA A 87 6.93 1.83 -5.37
C ALA A 87 6.92 3.37 -5.26
N ALA A 88 6.24 4.07 -6.17
CA ALA A 88 6.06 5.52 -6.07
C ALA A 88 5.20 5.92 -4.86
N ILE A 89 4.07 5.23 -4.62
CA ILE A 89 3.22 5.49 -3.45
C ILE A 89 3.96 5.26 -2.14
N ARG A 90 4.82 4.23 -2.05
CA ARG A 90 5.66 3.98 -0.88
C ARG A 90 6.57 5.17 -0.55
N LEU A 91 7.11 5.85 -1.56
CA LEU A 91 7.92 7.05 -1.34
C LEU A 91 7.08 8.19 -0.74
N HIS A 92 5.86 8.40 -1.25
CA HIS A 92 4.92 9.37 -0.67
C HIS A 92 4.53 9.00 0.76
N ARG A 93 4.21 7.73 1.04
CA ARG A 93 3.90 7.24 2.38
C ARG A 93 5.03 7.51 3.36
N ASN A 94 6.26 7.20 2.98
CA ASN A 94 7.43 7.47 3.82
C ASN A 94 7.59 8.96 4.12
N LEU A 95 7.44 9.81 3.09
CA LEU A 95 7.52 11.26 3.24
C LEU A 95 6.40 11.78 4.17
N LEU A 96 5.14 11.49 3.84
CA LEU A 96 3.98 12.10 4.49
C LEU A 96 3.76 11.60 5.92
N CYS A 97 4.09 10.34 6.23
CA CYS A 97 3.91 9.77 7.56
C CYS A 97 5.03 10.13 8.54
N HIS A 98 6.22 10.50 8.06
CA HIS A 98 7.40 10.68 8.92
C HIS A 98 8.02 12.07 8.86
N ALA A 99 7.63 12.92 7.92
CA ALA A 99 8.14 14.29 7.84
C ALA A 99 7.74 15.14 9.05
N SER A 100 8.63 16.07 9.40
CA SER A 100 8.28 17.22 10.24
C SER A 100 7.84 18.39 9.35
N TRP A 101 6.59 18.85 9.53
CA TRP A 101 6.00 19.85 8.65
C TRP A 101 6.35 21.28 9.07
N ARG A 102 6.84 22.08 8.12
CA ARG A 102 7.23 23.48 8.33
C ARG A 102 6.46 24.42 7.40
N PRO A 103 6.11 25.64 7.84
CA PRO A 103 5.56 26.64 6.94
C PRO A 103 6.60 27.04 5.89
N THR A 104 6.14 27.46 4.72
CA THR A 104 6.99 28.08 3.68
C THR A 104 6.66 29.56 3.52
N GLU A 105 7.41 30.29 2.69
CA GLU A 105 7.08 31.67 2.33
C GLU A 105 5.73 31.76 1.61
N ASP A 106 5.41 30.74 0.81
CA ASP A 106 4.10 30.57 0.21
C ASP A 106 3.13 29.94 1.23
N LYS A 107 2.14 30.72 1.67
CA LYS A 107 1.15 30.28 2.66
C LYS A 107 0.27 29.12 2.19
N THR A 108 0.23 28.86 0.88
CA THR A 108 -0.51 27.73 0.29
C THR A 108 0.29 26.42 0.30
N ARG A 109 1.57 26.47 0.69
CA ARG A 109 2.48 25.33 0.70
C ARG A 109 3.09 25.06 2.07
N TRP A 110 3.30 23.78 2.36
CA TRP A 110 3.98 23.29 3.55
C TRP A 110 5.14 22.38 3.16
N HIS A 111 6.28 22.58 3.80
CA HIS A 111 7.48 21.82 3.53
C HIS A 111 7.59 20.61 4.45
N PRO A 112 7.62 19.37 3.91
CA PRO A 112 7.89 18.19 4.68
C PRO A 112 9.41 18.04 4.88
N ALA A 113 9.92 18.45 6.03
CA ALA A 113 11.32 18.22 6.39
C ALA A 113 11.52 16.73 6.66
N PHE A 114 12.13 16.04 5.70
CA PHE A 114 12.35 14.60 5.71
C PHE A 114 13.68 14.27 5.04
N VAL A 115 14.41 13.33 5.64
CA VAL A 115 15.63 12.75 5.07
C VAL A 115 15.38 11.27 4.92
N ASN A 116 15.54 10.74 3.71
CA ASN A 116 15.32 9.33 3.49
C ASN A 116 16.50 8.48 4.00
N THR A 117 16.37 7.16 3.93
CA THR A 117 17.41 6.22 4.41
C THR A 117 18.74 6.32 3.66
N LYS A 118 18.78 6.97 2.49
CA LYS A 118 19.99 7.24 1.70
C LYS A 118 20.61 8.61 2.01
N GLY A 119 20.03 9.39 2.92
CA GLY A 119 20.48 10.74 3.24
C GLY A 119 19.99 11.80 2.26
N GLU A 120 19.07 11.47 1.34
CA GLU A 120 18.52 12.43 0.38
C GLU A 120 17.46 13.29 1.06
N VAL A 121 17.54 14.60 0.85
CA VAL A 121 16.64 15.59 1.42
C VAL A 121 15.53 15.90 0.42
N PHE A 122 14.29 15.95 0.92
CA PHE A 122 13.19 16.51 0.15
C PHE A 122 13.20 18.03 0.31
N ASP A 123 13.26 18.79 -0.79
CA ASP A 123 13.59 20.21 -0.79
C ASP A 123 12.45 21.15 -1.23
N HIS A 124 11.31 20.61 -1.65
CA HIS A 124 10.17 21.40 -2.12
C HIS A 124 8.99 21.40 -1.13
N GLY A 125 8.11 22.40 -1.26
CA GLY A 125 6.87 22.49 -0.49
C GLY A 125 5.70 21.84 -1.23
N LEU A 126 4.86 21.11 -0.51
CA LEU A 126 3.64 20.52 -1.03
C LEU A 126 2.45 21.45 -0.82
N SER A 127 1.57 21.51 -1.82
CA SER A 127 0.29 22.19 -1.81
C SER A 127 -0.84 21.23 -1.44
N LEU A 128 -2.04 21.77 -1.21
CA LEU A 128 -3.25 20.96 -1.01
C LEU A 128 -3.52 20.03 -2.19
N THR A 129 -3.39 20.53 -3.42
CA THR A 129 -3.59 19.76 -4.65
C THR A 129 -2.60 18.60 -4.81
N ASP A 130 -1.37 18.76 -4.32
CA ASP A 130 -0.40 17.66 -4.32
C ASP A 130 -0.88 16.52 -3.41
N LEU A 131 -1.42 16.83 -2.23
CA LEU A 131 -1.99 15.83 -1.33
C LEU A 131 -3.24 15.16 -1.91
N GLU A 132 -4.13 15.93 -2.53
CA GLU A 132 -5.32 15.39 -3.20
C GLU A 132 -4.94 14.42 -4.33
N THR A 133 -3.89 14.76 -5.09
CA THR A 133 -3.36 13.90 -6.16
C THR A 133 -2.78 12.60 -5.59
N ILE A 134 -1.93 12.69 -4.55
CA ILE A 134 -1.36 11.51 -3.88
C ILE A 134 -2.46 10.61 -3.31
N SER A 135 -3.48 11.22 -2.70
CA SER A 135 -4.65 10.52 -2.16
C SER A 135 -5.39 9.76 -3.27
N ALA A 136 -5.72 10.43 -4.37
CA ALA A 136 -6.40 9.82 -5.51
C ALA A 136 -5.57 8.68 -6.14
N ASP A 137 -4.26 8.90 -6.32
CA ASP A 137 -3.34 7.92 -6.85
C ASP A 137 -3.22 6.67 -5.97
N THR A 138 -3.28 6.84 -4.65
CA THR A 138 -3.26 5.75 -3.67
C THR A 138 -4.53 4.90 -3.77
N VAL A 139 -5.69 5.54 -3.88
CA VAL A 139 -6.98 4.84 -4.05
C VAL A 139 -7.04 4.11 -5.38
N GLU A 140 -6.54 4.74 -6.44
CA GLU A 140 -6.48 4.18 -7.79
C GLU A 140 -5.65 2.90 -7.83
N ILE A 141 -4.43 2.93 -7.28
CA ILE A 141 -3.58 1.74 -7.25
C ILE A 141 -4.15 0.66 -6.34
N GLY A 142 -4.73 1.01 -5.19
CA GLY A 142 -5.41 0.04 -4.31
C GLY A 142 -6.57 -0.65 -5.01
N THR A 143 -7.34 0.09 -5.82
CA THR A 143 -8.41 -0.48 -6.64
C THR A 143 -7.87 -1.48 -7.68
N ARG A 144 -6.69 -1.24 -8.24
CA ARG A 144 -6.06 -2.21 -9.15
C ARG A 144 -5.59 -3.47 -8.42
N VAL A 145 -4.99 -3.31 -7.25
CA VAL A 145 -4.56 -4.44 -6.42
C VAL A 145 -5.78 -5.28 -5.99
N LEU A 146 -6.90 -4.66 -5.63
CA LEU A 146 -8.16 -5.38 -5.38
C LEU A 146 -8.65 -6.20 -6.58
N ARG A 147 -8.48 -5.72 -7.81
CA ARG A 147 -8.84 -6.50 -9.01
C ARG A 147 -7.96 -7.74 -9.17
N VAL A 148 -6.68 -7.66 -8.77
CA VAL A 148 -5.79 -8.83 -8.71
C VAL A 148 -6.32 -9.85 -7.71
N MET A 149 -6.70 -9.39 -6.51
CA MET A 149 -7.32 -10.26 -5.50
C MET A 149 -8.60 -10.93 -6.03
N ARG A 150 -9.49 -10.17 -6.65
CA ARG A 150 -10.75 -10.71 -7.21
C ARG A 150 -10.53 -11.71 -8.34
N ALA A 151 -9.43 -11.60 -9.09
CA ALA A 151 -9.08 -12.57 -10.12
C ALA A 151 -8.85 -13.98 -9.55
N THR A 152 -8.55 -14.11 -8.25
CA THR A 152 -8.38 -15.41 -7.58
C THR A 152 -9.72 -16.06 -7.16
N GLY A 153 -10.85 -15.40 -7.41
CA GLY A 153 -12.18 -15.82 -6.94
C GLY A 153 -12.51 -15.39 -5.52
N VAL A 154 -11.60 -14.66 -4.86
CA VAL A 154 -11.84 -14.05 -3.54
C VAL A 154 -12.42 -12.65 -3.74
N GLU A 155 -13.71 -12.47 -3.44
CA GLU A 155 -14.41 -11.17 -3.56
C GLU A 155 -13.83 -10.08 -2.65
N GLY A 156 -13.18 -10.49 -1.55
CA GLY A 156 -12.54 -9.61 -0.57
C GLY A 156 -13.30 -9.41 0.74
N TYR A 157 -14.34 -10.23 1.00
CA TYR A 157 -15.15 -10.17 2.22
C TYR A 157 -14.37 -10.59 3.47
N TRP A 158 -14.61 -9.91 4.61
CA TRP A 158 -14.02 -10.26 5.90
C TRP A 158 -15.08 -10.63 6.96
N ALA A 159 -14.63 -11.29 8.04
CA ALA A 159 -15.45 -11.56 9.22
C ALA A 159 -15.78 -10.27 9.99
N GLY A 160 -17.03 -9.83 9.93
CA GLY A 160 -17.48 -8.54 10.46
C GLY A 160 -18.10 -7.63 9.40
N ASP A 161 -17.95 -7.97 8.11
CA ASP A 161 -18.81 -7.42 7.05
C ASP A 161 -20.22 -8.07 7.11
N ASP A 162 -20.41 -9.16 7.87
CA ASP A 162 -21.71 -9.81 8.13
C ASP A 162 -22.53 -9.14 9.25
N GLU A 163 -21.97 -8.12 9.94
CA GLU A 163 -22.64 -7.40 11.05
C GLU A 163 -22.98 -5.93 10.70
N ALA A 164 -23.02 -5.57 9.41
CA ALA A 164 -23.46 -4.25 8.94
C ALA A 164 -24.82 -4.29 8.22
#